data_AF-A0A6B7FHI2-F1
#
_entry.id   AF-A0A6B7FHI2-F1
#
_cell.length_a   1.000
_cell.length_b   1.000
_cell.length_c   1.000
_cell.angle_alpha   90.00
_cell.angle_beta   90.00
_cell.angle_gamma   90.00
#
_symmetry.space_group_name_H-M   'P 1'
#
loop_
_entity.id
_entity.type
_entity.pdbx_description
1 polymer ?
#
loop_
_entity_poly.entity_id
_entity_poly.type
_entity_poly.pdbx_seq_one_letter_code
_entity_poly.pdbx_strand_id
1 'polypeptide(L)'
;AFDALTELQVLRLHSNSLQHVPQRWFKNINKLKELDLSQNFLAKEIGDAKFLHLLHNLVNLDLSFNYDLQVYRAVINLSDAFSSLKKLKVLRIKGYVFKELNSLNLFPLRNLPNLEVLDLGTNFIKIADLSIFKQFKTLKFIDLSVNKISPSGDSTEGGFCSNMRTSVEGHGPQVLEALHYFRYDEYARSCRSKSKEPPSFLPLSEDCYMYGQTLDLSRNNIFFIKSSDFQHLSFLKCLNLSGNSISQTLNGSEFQPLVELKYLDFSNIRLDLLYSTAFEELHNLEVLDISSNSHYFQSEGITHM
;
A
#
# COMPACT_ATOMS: atom_id res chain seq x y z
N ALA A 1 -15.04 15.72 -27.03
CA ALA A 1 -16.08 15.03 -26.22
C ALA A 1 -16.41 15.83 -24.96
N PHE A 2 -15.45 16.16 -24.11
CA PHE A 2 -15.71 16.85 -22.83
C PHE A 2 -15.65 18.38 -22.89
N ASP A 3 -15.56 19.00 -24.07
CA ASP A 3 -15.32 20.44 -24.21
C ASP A 3 -16.41 21.31 -23.54
N ALA A 4 -17.64 20.81 -23.44
CA ALA A 4 -18.76 21.51 -22.81
C ALA A 4 -18.85 21.32 -21.28
N LEU A 5 -18.07 20.41 -20.69
CA LEU A 5 -18.21 19.99 -19.28
C LEU A 5 -17.34 20.82 -18.33
N THR A 6 -17.50 22.15 -18.35
CA THR A 6 -16.62 23.08 -17.59
C THR A 6 -16.76 22.98 -16.08
N GLU A 7 -17.88 22.48 -15.57
CA GLU A 7 -18.18 22.32 -14.14
C GLU A 7 -17.84 20.92 -13.59
N LEU A 8 -17.31 20.02 -14.43
CA LEU A 8 -17.06 18.64 -14.04
C LEU A 8 -15.99 18.56 -12.93
N GLN A 9 -16.34 17.92 -11.81
CA GLN A 9 -15.44 17.72 -10.67
C GLN A 9 -15.00 16.27 -10.49
N VAL A 10 -15.79 15.32 -10.98
CA VAL A 10 -15.52 13.88 -10.86
C VAL A 10 -15.68 13.27 -12.24
N LEU A 11 -14.64 12.57 -12.70
CA LEU A 11 -14.67 11.81 -13.95
C LEU A 11 -14.20 10.38 -13.64
N ARG A 12 -15.09 9.42 -13.87
CA ARG A 12 -14.77 7.99 -13.71
C ARG A 12 -14.78 7.32 -15.07
N LEU A 13 -13.62 6.79 -15.43
CA LEU A 13 -13.34 6.03 -16.63
C LEU A 13 -12.77 4.65 -16.27
N HIS A 14 -13.11 4.16 -15.08
CA HIS A 14 -12.87 2.78 -14.65
C HIS A 14 -13.34 1.77 -15.71
N SER A 15 -12.54 0.72 -15.97
CA SER A 15 -12.92 -0.41 -16.83
C SER A 15 -13.37 -0.04 -18.25
N ASN A 16 -12.66 0.91 -18.88
CA ASN A 16 -12.94 1.34 -20.26
C ASN A 16 -11.92 0.82 -21.29
N SER A 17 -11.05 -0.12 -20.91
CA SER A 17 -10.01 -0.68 -21.79
C SER A 17 -9.13 0.38 -22.48
N LEU A 18 -8.94 1.54 -21.85
CA LEU A 18 -8.18 2.65 -22.41
C LEU A 18 -6.70 2.31 -22.50
N GLN A 19 -6.08 2.59 -23.64
CA GLN A 19 -4.62 2.48 -23.83
C GLN A 19 -3.92 3.84 -23.78
N HIS A 20 -4.68 4.90 -24.01
CA HIS A 20 -4.20 6.28 -24.06
C HIS A 20 -5.18 7.20 -23.36
N VAL A 21 -4.66 8.28 -22.77
CA VAL A 21 -5.47 9.34 -22.20
C VAL A 21 -5.11 10.66 -22.89
N PRO A 22 -5.84 11.05 -23.95
CA PRO A 22 -5.54 12.25 -24.70
C PRO A 22 -5.62 13.50 -23.83
N GLN A 23 -4.52 14.26 -23.74
CA GLN A 23 -4.48 15.53 -22.99
C GLN A 23 -5.62 16.50 -23.40
N ARG A 24 -6.07 16.44 -24.67
CA ARG A 24 -7.16 17.27 -25.20
C ARG A 24 -8.48 17.12 -24.43
N TRP A 25 -8.72 15.96 -23.80
CA TRP A 25 -9.90 15.69 -22.99
C TRP A 25 -10.06 16.67 -21.83
N PHE A 26 -8.95 17.15 -21.25
CA PHE A 26 -8.96 17.97 -20.04
C PHE A 26 -8.83 19.46 -20.30
N LYS A 27 -8.73 19.91 -21.57
CA LYS A 27 -8.48 21.33 -21.93
C LYS A 27 -9.44 22.31 -21.25
N ASN A 28 -10.72 21.96 -21.14
CA ASN A 28 -11.75 22.84 -20.59
C ASN A 28 -12.20 22.43 -19.17
N ILE A 29 -11.66 21.33 -18.62
CA ILE A 29 -12.10 20.74 -17.35
C ILE A 29 -11.20 21.20 -16.20
N ASN A 30 -11.25 22.49 -15.90
CA ASN A 30 -10.34 23.09 -14.92
C ASN A 30 -10.75 22.82 -13.46
N LYS A 31 -11.95 22.29 -13.22
CA LYS A 31 -12.52 22.04 -11.88
C LYS A 31 -12.41 20.57 -11.43
N LEU A 32 -11.76 19.71 -12.22
CA LEU A 32 -11.64 18.29 -11.90
C LEU A 32 -10.87 18.07 -10.60
N LYS A 33 -11.47 17.31 -9.68
CA LYS A 33 -10.94 16.94 -8.37
C LYS A 33 -10.69 15.45 -8.24
N GLU A 34 -11.50 14.62 -8.88
CA GLU A 34 -11.37 13.16 -8.84
C GLU A 34 -11.34 12.61 -10.26
N LEU A 35 -10.32 11.79 -10.52
CA LEU A 35 -10.14 11.08 -11.77
C LEU A 35 -9.85 9.62 -11.46
N ASP A 36 -10.76 8.75 -11.89
CA ASP A 36 -10.61 7.31 -11.80
C ASP A 36 -10.34 6.74 -13.21
N LEU A 37 -9.15 6.21 -13.39
CA LEU A 37 -8.66 5.54 -14.60
C LEU A 37 -8.28 4.09 -14.31
N SER A 38 -8.81 3.51 -13.22
CA SER A 38 -8.53 2.14 -12.83
C SER A 38 -9.02 1.12 -13.87
N GLN A 39 -8.47 -0.10 -13.86
CA GLN A 39 -8.90 -1.20 -14.76
C GLN A 39 -8.86 -0.81 -16.26
N ASN A 40 -7.77 -0.17 -16.69
CA ASN A 40 -7.51 0.12 -18.10
C ASN A 40 -6.19 -0.55 -18.52
N PHE A 41 -5.65 -0.19 -19.69
CA PHE A 41 -4.37 -0.69 -20.21
C PHE A 41 -3.32 0.43 -20.28
N LEU A 42 -3.20 1.23 -19.20
CA LEU A 42 -2.43 2.47 -19.18
C LEU A 42 -0.98 2.31 -18.69
N ALA A 43 -0.44 1.09 -18.53
CA ALA A 43 0.92 0.87 -18.04
C ALA A 43 1.97 1.72 -18.77
N LYS A 44 1.87 1.84 -20.11
CA LYS A 44 2.77 2.70 -20.91
C LYS A 44 2.45 4.19 -20.72
N GLU A 45 1.17 4.55 -20.69
CA GLU A 45 0.71 5.93 -20.55
C GLU A 45 1.10 6.52 -19.18
N ILE A 46 1.17 5.73 -18.11
CA ILE A 46 1.64 6.18 -16.77
C ILE A 46 3.08 6.74 -16.82
N GLY A 47 3.92 6.19 -17.71
CA GLY A 47 5.28 6.67 -17.93
C GLY A 47 5.39 7.95 -18.77
N ASP A 48 4.34 8.34 -19.51
CA ASP A 48 4.29 9.57 -20.34
C ASP A 48 3.40 10.64 -19.70
N ALA A 49 2.14 10.29 -19.46
CA ALA A 49 1.14 10.98 -18.65
C ALA A 49 1.02 12.51 -18.88
N LYS A 50 1.22 12.97 -20.12
CA LYS A 50 1.18 14.41 -20.48
C LYS A 50 -0.13 15.09 -20.09
N PHE A 51 -1.22 14.33 -20.00
CA PHE A 51 -2.52 14.83 -19.58
C PHE A 51 -2.54 15.40 -18.15
N LEU A 52 -1.64 14.94 -17.26
CA LEU A 52 -1.54 15.43 -15.89
C LEU A 52 -1.13 16.90 -15.80
N HIS A 53 -0.46 17.44 -16.84
CA HIS A 53 -0.10 18.86 -16.90
C HIS A 53 -1.30 19.80 -16.90
N LEU A 54 -2.51 19.33 -17.24
CA LEU A 54 -3.73 20.16 -17.22
C LEU A 54 -4.54 19.99 -15.93
N LEU A 55 -4.15 19.07 -15.04
CA LEU A 55 -4.95 18.62 -13.91
C LEU A 55 -4.46 19.21 -12.56
N HIS A 56 -4.17 20.51 -12.54
CA HIS A 56 -3.60 21.17 -11.35
C HIS A 56 -4.51 21.15 -10.11
N ASN A 57 -5.83 21.02 -10.30
CA ASN A 57 -6.82 20.99 -9.22
C ASN A 57 -7.18 19.58 -8.73
N LEU A 58 -6.57 18.55 -9.32
CA LEU A 58 -6.86 17.17 -8.99
C LEU A 58 -6.44 16.86 -7.55
N VAL A 59 -7.32 16.19 -6.83
CA VAL A 59 -7.17 15.80 -5.41
C VAL A 59 -6.99 14.29 -5.30
N ASN A 60 -7.77 13.53 -6.07
CA ASN A 60 -7.77 12.07 -6.07
C ASN A 60 -7.47 11.57 -7.48
N LEU A 61 -6.44 10.73 -7.61
CA LEU A 61 -6.09 10.04 -8.85
C LEU A 61 -5.98 8.54 -8.58
N ASP A 62 -6.78 7.77 -9.32
CA ASP A 62 -6.71 6.30 -9.31
C ASP A 62 -6.23 5.78 -10.66
N LEU A 63 -5.11 5.07 -10.65
CA LEU A 63 -4.48 4.41 -11.80
C LEU A 63 -4.34 2.91 -11.56
N SER A 64 -5.11 2.36 -10.62
CA SER A 64 -4.96 0.97 -10.20
C SER A 64 -5.35 -0.03 -11.29
N PHE A 65 -4.73 -1.21 -11.29
CA PHE A 65 -4.98 -2.32 -12.20
C PHE A 65 -4.83 -1.91 -13.68
N ASN A 66 -3.71 -1.25 -13.98
CA ASN A 66 -3.33 -0.84 -15.34
C ASN A 66 -2.18 -1.67 -15.93
N TYR A 67 -1.87 -2.83 -15.34
CA TYR A 67 -0.79 -3.73 -15.78
C TYR A 67 -1.02 -4.30 -17.19
N ASP A 68 0.08 -4.59 -17.88
CA ASP A 68 0.03 -5.39 -19.12
C ASP A 68 -0.06 -6.88 -18.76
N LEU A 69 -0.98 -7.60 -19.41
CA LEU A 69 -1.11 -9.05 -19.24
C LEU A 69 0.24 -9.73 -19.54
N GLN A 70 0.62 -10.69 -18.67
CA GLN A 70 1.85 -11.49 -18.80
C GLN A 70 3.16 -10.69 -18.71
N VAL A 71 3.11 -9.41 -18.33
CA VAL A 71 4.30 -8.59 -18.13
C VAL A 71 4.51 -8.35 -16.64
N TYR A 72 5.73 -8.65 -16.17
CA TYR A 72 6.15 -8.33 -14.81
C TYR A 72 7.34 -7.38 -14.86
N ARG A 73 7.09 -6.09 -14.62
CA ARG A 73 8.07 -5.01 -14.82
C ARG A 73 9.17 -5.07 -13.78
N ALA A 74 10.38 -4.63 -14.15
CA ALA A 74 11.48 -4.55 -13.19
C ALA A 74 11.19 -3.47 -12.13
N VAL A 75 10.81 -2.28 -12.57
CA VAL A 75 10.54 -1.12 -11.72
C VAL A 75 9.27 -0.39 -12.18
N ILE A 76 8.70 0.45 -11.32
CA ILE A 76 7.67 1.41 -11.71
C ILE A 76 8.29 2.61 -12.43
N ASN A 77 7.61 3.10 -13.48
CA ASN A 77 8.03 4.26 -14.26
C ASN A 77 6.96 5.33 -14.20
N LEU A 78 7.17 6.34 -13.36
CA LEU A 78 6.27 7.49 -13.24
C LEU A 78 6.80 8.66 -14.06
N SER A 79 5.93 9.26 -14.86
CA SER A 79 6.25 10.49 -15.59
C SER A 79 6.57 11.66 -14.64
N ASP A 80 7.46 12.57 -15.07
CA ASP A 80 7.66 13.85 -14.39
C ASP A 80 6.39 14.72 -14.36
N ALA A 81 5.41 14.45 -15.22
CA ALA A 81 4.13 15.15 -15.26
C ALA A 81 3.35 15.04 -13.94
N PHE A 82 3.55 13.98 -13.14
CA PHE A 82 2.96 13.85 -11.82
C PHE A 82 3.30 15.01 -10.88
N SER A 83 4.48 15.62 -11.04
CA SER A 83 4.90 16.79 -10.26
C SER A 83 4.01 18.04 -10.48
N SER A 84 3.17 18.04 -11.53
CA SER A 84 2.23 19.12 -11.86
C SER A 84 0.96 19.11 -11.00
N LEU A 85 0.69 18.02 -10.29
CA LEU A 85 -0.55 17.78 -9.53
C LEU A 85 -0.49 18.44 -8.14
N LYS A 86 -0.44 19.77 -8.09
CA LYS A 86 -0.15 20.53 -6.85
C LYS A 86 -1.18 20.34 -5.73
N LYS A 87 -2.42 19.96 -6.03
CA LYS A 87 -3.47 19.69 -5.05
C LYS A 87 -3.70 18.22 -4.75
N LEU A 88 -2.88 17.32 -5.32
CA LEU A 88 -3.06 15.89 -5.15
C LEU A 88 -2.88 15.52 -3.69
N LYS A 89 -3.86 14.78 -3.16
CA LYS A 89 -3.88 14.23 -1.81
C LYS A 89 -3.79 12.71 -1.81
N VAL A 90 -4.46 12.07 -2.76
CA VAL A 90 -4.55 10.61 -2.82
C VAL A 90 -4.11 10.14 -4.19
N LEU A 91 -3.10 9.28 -4.21
CA LEU A 91 -2.63 8.58 -5.40
C LEU A 91 -2.69 7.08 -5.17
N ARG A 92 -3.45 6.38 -6.00
CA ARG A 92 -3.52 4.91 -5.99
C ARG A 92 -2.97 4.34 -7.29
N ILE A 93 -2.03 3.41 -7.16
CA ILE A 93 -1.43 2.68 -8.27
C ILE A 93 -1.29 1.21 -7.86
N LYS A 94 -2.39 0.58 -7.44
CA LYS A 94 -2.42 -0.87 -7.21
C LYS A 94 -2.29 -1.61 -8.53
N GLY A 95 -1.83 -2.85 -8.55
CA GLY A 95 -1.88 -3.66 -9.77
C GLY A 95 -1.17 -3.04 -10.99
N TYR A 96 -0.05 -2.34 -10.78
CA TYR A 96 0.91 -1.98 -11.84
C TYR A 96 1.90 -3.13 -12.12
N VAL A 97 2.13 -3.98 -11.11
CA VAL A 97 2.86 -5.26 -11.18
C VAL A 97 4.36 -5.09 -11.54
N PHE A 98 5.19 -4.85 -10.52
CA PHE A 98 6.63 -4.59 -10.67
C PHE A 98 7.47 -5.18 -9.53
N LYS A 99 8.77 -5.45 -9.80
CA LYS A 99 9.65 -6.21 -8.89
C LYS A 99 10.30 -5.38 -7.80
N GLU A 100 10.80 -4.21 -8.13
CA GLU A 100 11.65 -3.40 -7.26
C GLU A 100 11.16 -1.96 -7.14
N LEU A 101 11.11 -1.47 -5.90
CA LEU A 101 10.84 -0.08 -5.54
C LEU A 101 12.09 0.56 -4.94
N ASN A 102 12.65 1.55 -5.63
CA ASN A 102 13.83 2.30 -5.19
C ASN A 102 13.62 3.82 -5.22
N SER A 103 14.63 4.56 -4.75
CA SER A 103 14.57 6.01 -4.56
C SER A 103 14.32 6.83 -5.83
N LEU A 104 14.69 6.30 -7.00
CA LEU A 104 14.50 7.00 -8.27
C LEU A 104 13.04 6.92 -8.75
N ASN A 105 12.34 5.85 -8.39
CA ASN A 105 11.02 5.55 -8.94
C ASN A 105 9.92 6.53 -8.50
N LEU A 106 10.03 7.11 -7.31
CA LEU A 106 9.03 8.03 -6.74
C LEU A 106 9.45 9.50 -6.81
N PHE A 107 10.54 9.83 -7.51
CA PHE A 107 11.07 11.19 -7.62
C PHE A 107 10.02 12.24 -8.06
N PRO A 108 9.13 11.97 -9.04
CA PRO A 108 8.10 12.94 -9.46
C PRO A 108 7.11 13.34 -8.36
N LEU A 109 6.95 12.48 -7.33
CA LEU A 109 6.00 12.69 -6.23
C LEU A 109 6.61 13.45 -5.05
N ARG A 110 7.94 13.51 -4.96
CA ARG A 110 8.69 13.96 -3.78
C ARG A 110 8.30 15.35 -3.29
N ASN A 111 8.02 16.28 -4.20
CA ASN A 111 7.74 17.69 -3.90
C ASN A 111 6.25 18.04 -3.97
N LEU A 112 5.36 17.04 -3.99
CA LEU A 112 3.93 17.31 -3.96
C LEU A 112 3.53 17.80 -2.55
N PRO A 113 3.02 19.04 -2.41
CA PRO A 113 2.88 19.68 -1.10
C PRO A 113 1.71 19.15 -0.27
N ASN A 114 0.78 18.43 -0.90
CA ASN A 114 -0.48 17.99 -0.28
C ASN A 114 -0.66 16.47 -0.32
N LEU A 115 0.33 15.70 -0.78
CA LEU A 115 0.18 14.26 -0.93
C LEU A 115 0.12 13.59 0.45
N GLU A 116 -1.02 13.02 0.79
CA GLU A 116 -1.32 12.42 2.10
C GLU A 116 -1.37 10.89 2.03
N VAL A 117 -1.82 10.32 0.90
CA VAL A 117 -1.98 8.87 0.72
C VAL A 117 -1.28 8.43 -0.56
N LEU A 118 -0.37 7.47 -0.42
CA LEU A 118 0.25 6.75 -1.52
C LEU A 118 -0.08 5.27 -1.38
N ASP A 119 -0.92 4.76 -2.29
CA ASP A 119 -1.31 3.36 -2.31
C ASP A 119 -0.58 2.61 -3.43
N LEU A 120 0.35 1.74 -3.04
CA LEU A 120 1.10 0.82 -3.90
C LEU A 120 0.82 -0.65 -3.51
N GLY A 121 -0.32 -0.93 -2.89
CA GLY A 121 -0.70 -2.29 -2.54
C GLY A 121 -0.93 -3.17 -3.78
N THR A 122 -0.88 -4.49 -3.63
CA THR A 122 -1.15 -5.45 -4.73
C THR A 122 -0.29 -5.21 -5.98
N ASN A 123 1.02 -5.00 -5.82
CA ASN A 123 1.96 -4.78 -6.92
C ASN A 123 2.98 -5.92 -7.12
N PHE A 124 2.92 -6.97 -6.29
CA PHE A 124 3.89 -8.07 -6.28
C PHE A 124 5.35 -7.59 -6.12
N ILE A 125 5.57 -6.47 -5.43
CA ILE A 125 6.91 -5.91 -5.17
C ILE A 125 7.69 -6.92 -4.33
N LYS A 126 8.92 -7.26 -4.72
CA LYS A 126 9.81 -8.19 -4.00
C LYS A 126 10.84 -7.45 -3.15
N ILE A 127 11.38 -6.36 -3.68
CA ILE A 127 12.45 -5.59 -3.07
C ILE A 127 11.94 -4.15 -2.96
N ALA A 128 11.99 -3.59 -1.75
CA ALA A 128 11.60 -2.21 -1.49
C ALA A 128 12.60 -1.57 -0.53
N ASP A 129 13.21 -0.46 -0.96
CA ASP A 129 13.96 0.40 -0.06
C ASP A 129 12.97 1.27 0.73
N LEU A 130 12.69 0.90 1.97
CA LEU A 130 11.73 1.64 2.80
C LEU A 130 12.27 3.03 3.22
N SER A 131 13.59 3.24 3.17
CA SER A 131 14.19 4.51 3.58
C SER A 131 13.80 5.69 2.68
N ILE A 132 13.27 5.41 1.47
CA ILE A 132 12.78 6.45 0.55
C ILE A 132 11.64 7.27 1.15
N PHE A 133 10.85 6.67 2.05
CA PHE A 133 9.69 7.32 2.65
C PHE A 133 10.06 8.45 3.62
N LYS A 134 11.31 8.50 4.10
CA LYS A 134 11.83 9.64 4.89
C LYS A 134 11.75 10.97 4.13
N GLN A 135 11.71 10.92 2.80
CA GLN A 135 11.64 12.12 1.96
C GLN A 135 10.22 12.69 1.88
N PHE A 136 9.19 11.88 2.20
CA PHE A 136 7.78 12.22 2.03
C PHE A 136 7.15 12.69 3.34
N LYS A 137 7.47 13.92 3.74
CA LYS A 137 7.02 14.48 5.03
C LYS A 137 5.51 14.70 5.14
N THR A 138 4.82 14.80 4.02
CA THR A 138 3.36 15.05 3.96
C THR A 138 2.55 13.76 3.99
N LEU A 139 3.16 12.62 3.67
CA LEU A 139 2.46 11.35 3.64
C LEU A 139 2.03 10.96 5.05
N LYS A 140 0.74 10.65 5.16
CA LYS A 140 0.11 10.11 6.35
C LYS A 140 -0.08 8.61 6.22
N PHE A 141 -0.31 8.12 5.01
CA PHE A 141 -0.55 6.70 4.76
C PHE A 141 0.23 6.20 3.55
N ILE A 142 0.98 5.12 3.77
CA ILE A 142 1.79 4.44 2.77
C ILE A 142 1.33 2.99 2.73
N ASP A 143 0.61 2.62 1.67
CA ASP A 143 0.17 1.24 1.44
C ASP A 143 1.22 0.46 0.65
N LEU A 144 1.82 -0.56 1.27
CA LEU A 144 2.59 -1.60 0.61
C LEU A 144 2.01 -2.99 0.88
N SER A 145 0.73 -3.07 1.28
CA SER A 145 0.04 -4.31 1.59
C SER A 145 -0.06 -5.22 0.37
N VAL A 146 -0.17 -6.53 0.62
CA VAL A 146 -0.41 -7.54 -0.44
C VAL A 146 0.67 -7.48 -1.53
N ASN A 147 1.93 -7.31 -1.12
CA ASN A 147 3.09 -7.42 -2.00
C ASN A 147 3.85 -8.73 -1.71
N LYS A 148 5.08 -8.84 -2.20
CA LYS A 148 5.97 -9.98 -1.98
C LYS A 148 7.27 -9.53 -1.33
N ILE A 149 7.23 -8.44 -0.56
CA ILE A 149 8.41 -7.85 0.06
C ILE A 149 8.95 -8.86 1.05
N SER A 150 10.24 -9.14 0.94
CA SER A 150 10.99 -9.97 1.87
C SER A 150 12.32 -9.29 2.19
N PRO A 151 12.91 -9.53 3.37
CA PRO A 151 14.27 -9.11 3.67
C PRO A 151 15.20 -9.56 2.55
N SER A 152 16.09 -8.69 2.10
CA SER A 152 17.10 -9.00 1.09
C SER A 152 18.04 -10.05 1.67
N GLY A 153 17.75 -11.32 1.40
CA GLY A 153 18.75 -12.39 1.45
C GLY A 153 19.71 -12.16 0.31
N ASP A 154 21.01 -12.19 0.60
CA ASP A 154 22.06 -12.28 -0.41
C ASP A 154 21.65 -13.38 -1.40
N SER A 155 21.36 -13.00 -2.64
CA SER A 155 20.85 -13.91 -3.65
C SER A 155 22.00 -14.79 -4.17
N THR A 156 22.44 -15.76 -3.37
CA THR A 156 23.44 -16.76 -3.76
C THR A 156 23.12 -18.19 -3.36
N GLU A 157 21.96 -18.48 -2.75
CA GLU A 157 21.55 -19.88 -2.54
C GLU A 157 20.23 -20.19 -3.24
N GLY A 158 20.32 -21.03 -4.26
CA GLY A 158 19.18 -21.63 -4.92
C GLY A 158 18.47 -22.65 -4.04
N GLY A 159 17.16 -22.75 -4.21
CA GLY A 159 16.41 -23.94 -3.82
C GLY A 159 15.19 -23.68 -2.96
N PHE A 160 14.13 -24.40 -3.31
CA PHE A 160 12.91 -24.66 -2.55
C PHE A 160 11.87 -23.54 -2.48
N CYS A 161 11.05 -23.47 -3.53
CA CYS A 161 9.64 -23.15 -3.35
C CYS A 161 8.99 -24.28 -2.54
N SER A 162 8.81 -24.10 -1.24
CA SER A 162 7.85 -24.89 -0.48
C SER A 162 6.46 -24.43 -0.91
N ASN A 163 5.75 -25.30 -1.63
CA ASN A 163 4.32 -25.15 -1.87
C ASN A 163 3.58 -25.39 -0.54
N MET A 164 3.57 -24.39 0.35
CA MET A 164 2.57 -24.36 1.41
C MET A 164 1.24 -23.98 0.78
N ARG A 165 0.34 -24.96 0.66
CA ARG A 165 -1.09 -24.70 0.50
C ARG A 165 -1.56 -23.99 1.76
N THR A 166 -1.68 -22.67 1.69
CA THR A 166 -2.42 -21.91 2.70
C THR A 166 -3.89 -22.26 2.52
N SER A 167 -4.45 -22.98 3.50
CA SER A 167 -5.90 -23.06 3.67
C SER A 167 -6.39 -21.64 3.93
N VAL A 168 -7.18 -21.10 3.00
CA VAL A 168 -7.78 -19.77 3.16
C VAL A 168 -9.09 -19.97 3.91
N GLU A 169 -9.00 -20.09 5.24
CA GLU A 169 -10.16 -19.97 6.11
C GLU A 169 -10.06 -18.65 6.89
N GLY A 170 -11.03 -17.76 6.65
CA GLY A 170 -11.14 -16.45 7.31
C GLY A 170 -11.08 -15.29 6.32
N HIS A 171 -12.23 -14.88 5.78
CA HIS A 171 -12.35 -13.66 5.00
C HIS A 171 -12.29 -12.43 5.92
N GLY A 172 -11.14 -11.78 5.99
CA GLY A 172 -10.95 -10.51 6.73
C GLY A 172 -11.46 -9.28 5.96
N PRO A 173 -11.55 -8.11 6.63
CA PRO A 173 -12.06 -6.86 6.06
C PRO A 173 -11.36 -6.41 4.76
N GLN A 174 -10.08 -6.74 4.53
CA GLN A 174 -9.38 -6.33 3.30
C GLN A 174 -9.78 -7.11 2.03
N VAL A 175 -10.52 -8.22 2.14
CA VAL A 175 -11.18 -8.83 0.96
C VAL A 175 -12.18 -7.83 0.35
N LEU A 176 -12.78 -6.97 1.16
CA LEU A 176 -13.69 -5.91 0.69
C LEU A 176 -12.93 -4.79 -0.04
N GLU A 177 -11.73 -4.43 0.41
CA GLU A 177 -10.85 -3.43 -0.23
C GLU A 177 -10.34 -3.91 -1.59
N ALA A 178 -9.91 -5.18 -1.71
CA ALA A 178 -9.51 -5.74 -2.99
C ALA A 178 -10.72 -5.94 -3.92
N LEU A 179 -11.88 -6.37 -3.37
CA LEU A 179 -13.11 -6.51 -4.15
C LEU A 179 -13.52 -5.20 -4.82
N HIS A 180 -13.24 -4.03 -4.24
CA HIS A 180 -13.54 -2.70 -4.80
C HIS A 180 -13.28 -2.62 -6.31
N TYR A 181 -12.08 -3.00 -6.74
CA TYR A 181 -11.65 -2.88 -8.14
C TYR A 181 -12.23 -3.98 -9.05
N PHE A 182 -12.78 -5.04 -8.47
CA PHE A 182 -13.30 -6.21 -9.20
C PHE A 182 -14.81 -6.39 -9.02
N ARG A 183 -15.51 -5.48 -8.32
CA ARG A 183 -16.98 -5.53 -8.21
C ARG A 183 -17.59 -5.17 -9.56
N TYR A 184 -18.71 -5.83 -9.87
CA TYR A 184 -19.52 -5.47 -11.04
C TYR A 184 -20.15 -4.09 -10.89
N ASP A 185 -20.65 -3.76 -9.68
CA ASP A 185 -21.17 -2.45 -9.33
C ASP A 185 -20.83 -2.14 -7.86
N GLU A 186 -19.91 -1.21 -7.63
CA GLU A 186 -19.56 -0.71 -6.30
C GLU A 186 -20.73 0.02 -5.61
N TYR A 187 -21.61 0.66 -6.38
CA TYR A 187 -22.68 1.50 -5.86
C TYR A 187 -24.01 0.74 -5.76
N ALA A 188 -23.98 -0.57 -5.98
CA ALA A 188 -25.13 -1.44 -5.88
C ALA A 188 -25.78 -1.29 -4.51
N ARG A 189 -27.11 -1.23 -4.48
CA ARG A 189 -27.87 -1.26 -3.23
C ARG A 189 -28.20 -2.72 -2.93
N SER A 190 -27.88 -3.16 -1.72
CA SER A 190 -28.31 -4.47 -1.26
C SER A 190 -29.83 -4.51 -1.12
N CYS A 191 -30.50 -5.52 -1.65
CA CYS A 191 -31.94 -5.71 -1.41
C CYS A 191 -32.27 -6.04 0.06
N ARG A 192 -31.27 -6.40 0.88
CA ARG A 192 -31.43 -6.75 2.31
C ARG A 192 -31.30 -5.54 3.25
N SER A 193 -30.67 -4.47 2.80
CA SER A 193 -30.50 -3.23 3.59
C SER A 193 -30.98 -2.04 2.77
N LYS A 194 -31.82 -1.18 3.33
CA LYS A 194 -32.21 0.09 2.67
C LYS A 194 -31.03 1.05 2.46
N SER A 195 -29.83 0.73 2.97
CA SER A 195 -28.61 1.49 2.74
C SER A 195 -27.97 1.15 1.39
N LYS A 196 -27.26 2.12 0.80
CA LYS A 196 -26.24 1.81 -0.20
C LYS A 196 -25.25 0.81 0.41
N GLU A 197 -24.71 -0.12 -0.37
CA GLU A 197 -23.44 -0.72 0.05
C GLU A 197 -22.48 0.45 0.29
N PRO A 198 -21.78 0.48 1.44
CA PRO A 198 -20.88 1.58 1.73
C PRO A 198 -19.90 1.69 0.54
N PRO A 199 -19.64 2.91 0.03
CA PRO A 199 -18.61 3.07 -0.99
C PRO A 199 -17.34 2.40 -0.46
N SER A 200 -16.66 1.62 -1.30
CA SER A 200 -15.48 0.85 -0.93
C SER A 200 -14.27 1.72 -0.55
N PHE A 201 -14.47 3.04 -0.43
CA PHE A 201 -13.60 3.97 0.26
C PHE A 201 -13.84 3.99 1.77
N LEU A 202 -14.06 2.83 2.39
CA LEU A 202 -13.85 2.73 3.83
C LEU A 202 -12.34 2.64 4.09
N PRO A 203 -11.81 3.39 5.07
CA PRO A 203 -10.37 3.47 5.29
C PRO A 203 -9.87 2.10 5.75
N LEU A 204 -8.84 1.61 5.06
CA LEU A 204 -7.57 1.18 5.66
C LEU A 204 -7.67 1.14 7.18
N SER A 205 -7.69 -0.07 7.79
CA SER A 205 -7.93 -0.33 9.22
C SER A 205 -8.03 0.94 10.08
N GLU A 206 -9.26 1.42 10.31
CA GLU A 206 -9.57 2.72 10.91
C GLU A 206 -8.84 3.00 12.24
N ASP A 207 -8.35 1.96 12.92
CA ASP A 207 -7.67 2.07 14.20
C ASP A 207 -6.26 2.67 14.09
N CYS A 208 -5.48 2.32 13.06
CA CYS A 208 -4.05 2.62 13.03
C CYS A 208 -3.74 4.00 12.42
N TYR A 209 -4.53 4.42 11.42
CA TYR A 209 -4.37 5.71 10.73
C TYR A 209 -4.57 6.93 11.65
N MET A 210 -5.39 6.79 12.70
CA MET A 210 -5.68 7.87 13.64
C MET A 210 -4.46 8.27 14.49
N TYR A 211 -3.47 7.38 14.63
CA TYR A 211 -2.26 7.65 15.40
C TYR A 211 -1.24 8.53 14.66
N GLY A 212 -1.32 8.64 13.33
CA GLY A 212 -0.46 9.50 12.51
C GLY A 212 0.15 8.77 11.31
N GLN A 213 1.43 9.05 11.00
CA GLN A 213 2.09 8.45 9.85
C GLN A 213 2.11 6.92 9.95
N THR A 214 1.52 6.30 8.94
CA THR A 214 1.26 4.87 8.87
C THR A 214 2.00 4.24 7.69
N LEU A 215 2.69 3.15 7.97
CA LEU A 215 3.25 2.26 6.96
C LEU A 215 2.56 0.89 7.08
N ASP A 216 1.84 0.52 6.02
CA ASP A 216 1.20 -0.78 5.91
C ASP A 216 2.07 -1.74 5.09
N LEU A 217 2.67 -2.72 5.76
CA LEU A 217 3.44 -3.82 5.18
C LEU A 217 2.71 -5.17 5.35
N SER A 218 1.40 -5.15 5.63
CA SER A 218 0.62 -6.36 5.85
C SER A 218 0.62 -7.28 4.62
N ARG A 219 0.49 -8.59 4.86
CA ARG A 219 0.40 -9.62 3.81
C ARG A 219 1.54 -9.58 2.80
N ASN A 220 2.76 -9.35 3.29
CA ASN A 220 4.00 -9.50 2.54
C ASN A 220 4.66 -10.86 2.83
N ASN A 221 5.89 -11.05 2.37
CA ASN A 221 6.69 -12.25 2.59
C ASN A 221 7.83 -11.99 3.60
N ILE A 222 7.62 -11.09 4.57
CA ILE A 222 8.63 -10.78 5.58
C ILE A 222 8.72 -11.96 6.55
N PHE A 223 9.90 -12.56 6.69
CA PHE A 223 10.14 -13.71 7.57
C PHE A 223 11.14 -13.42 8.70
N PHE A 224 11.88 -12.33 8.59
CA PHE A 224 12.89 -11.87 9.54
C PHE A 224 12.89 -10.34 9.54
N ILE A 225 13.20 -9.71 10.67
CA ILE A 225 13.28 -8.25 10.79
C ILE A 225 14.54 -7.85 11.56
N LYS A 226 15.15 -6.75 11.15
CA LYS A 226 16.30 -6.14 11.84
C LYS A 226 16.14 -4.64 11.94
N SER A 227 16.82 -4.06 12.94
CA SER A 227 16.86 -2.61 13.17
C SER A 227 17.14 -1.79 11.90
N SER A 228 18.05 -2.25 11.03
CA SER A 228 18.38 -1.50 9.81
C SER A 228 17.29 -1.45 8.75
N ASP A 229 16.31 -2.37 8.77
CA ASP A 229 15.19 -2.35 7.83
C ASP A 229 14.28 -1.13 8.05
N PHE A 230 14.22 -0.65 9.30
CA PHE A 230 13.43 0.51 9.71
C PHE A 230 14.27 1.78 9.87
N GLN A 231 15.52 1.76 9.37
CA GLN A 231 16.41 2.91 9.48
C GLN A 231 15.78 4.13 8.77
N HIS A 232 15.80 5.28 9.45
CA HIS A 232 15.20 6.54 9.01
C HIS A 232 13.66 6.60 9.01
N LEU A 233 12.98 5.60 9.59
CA LEU A 233 11.52 5.59 9.75
C LEU A 233 11.06 5.97 11.17
N SER A 234 11.87 6.72 11.91
CA SER A 234 11.58 7.13 13.28
C SER A 234 10.32 7.99 13.44
N PHE A 235 9.81 8.55 12.35
CA PHE A 235 8.59 9.36 12.30
C PHE A 235 7.30 8.52 12.28
N LEU A 236 7.39 7.20 12.08
CA LEU A 236 6.21 6.35 12.03
C LEU A 236 5.49 6.31 13.38
N LYS A 237 4.17 6.40 13.32
CA LYS A 237 3.26 6.27 14.47
C LYS A 237 2.54 4.94 14.46
N CYS A 238 2.30 4.40 13.28
CA CYS A 238 1.63 3.14 13.06
C CYS A 238 2.45 2.29 12.08
N LEU A 239 2.66 1.03 12.44
CA LEU A 239 3.29 0.02 11.58
C LEU A 239 2.40 -1.22 11.55
N ASN A 240 1.97 -1.61 10.36
CA ASN A 240 1.24 -2.86 10.17
C ASN A 240 2.14 -3.92 9.52
N LEU A 241 2.44 -4.99 10.25
CA LEU A 241 3.19 -6.16 9.77
C LEU A 241 2.32 -7.42 9.74
N SER A 242 1.00 -7.28 9.89
CA SER A 242 0.09 -8.42 9.97
C SER A 242 0.16 -9.36 8.76
N GLY A 243 -0.05 -10.65 8.97
CA GLY A 243 -0.11 -11.63 7.88
C GLY A 243 1.21 -11.81 7.11
N ASN A 244 2.34 -11.42 7.72
CA ASN A 244 3.68 -11.80 7.26
C ASN A 244 4.06 -13.19 7.81
N SER A 245 5.24 -13.69 7.42
CA SER A 245 5.77 -14.99 7.83
C SER A 245 6.86 -14.89 8.89
N ILE A 246 6.81 -13.86 9.74
CA ILE A 246 7.83 -13.60 10.77
C ILE A 246 7.75 -14.70 11.83
N SER A 247 8.85 -15.43 12.00
CA SER A 247 9.00 -16.52 12.97
C SER A 247 10.23 -16.34 13.88
N GLN A 248 10.65 -15.09 14.06
CA GLN A 248 11.83 -14.70 14.84
C GLN A 248 11.48 -14.58 16.33
N THR A 249 12.42 -14.99 17.18
CA THR A 249 12.42 -14.70 18.62
C THR A 249 12.86 -13.26 18.86
N LEU A 250 11.91 -12.37 19.14
CA LEU A 250 12.21 -10.96 19.37
C LEU A 250 12.88 -10.78 20.72
N ASN A 251 13.93 -9.95 20.77
CA ASN A 251 14.71 -9.73 21.99
C ASN A 251 14.79 -8.26 22.43
N GLY A 252 14.12 -7.36 21.72
CA GLY A 252 14.10 -5.93 22.04
C GLY A 252 15.05 -5.08 21.20
N SER A 253 15.49 -5.58 20.05
CA SER A 253 16.48 -4.89 19.19
C SER A 253 15.95 -4.57 17.79
N GLU A 254 14.89 -5.24 17.36
CA GLU A 254 14.40 -5.25 15.99
C GLU A 254 13.78 -3.92 15.57
N PHE A 255 13.10 -3.22 16.49
CA PHE A 255 12.38 -1.98 16.20
C PHE A 255 13.04 -0.73 16.75
N GLN A 256 14.32 -0.81 17.13
CA GLN A 256 15.08 0.28 17.78
C GLN A 256 14.94 1.67 17.12
N PRO A 257 14.88 1.82 15.77
CA PRO A 257 14.70 3.15 15.16
C PRO A 257 13.30 3.75 15.33
N LEU A 258 12.27 2.94 15.64
CA LEU A 258 10.86 3.32 15.65
C LEU A 258 10.45 3.98 16.98
N VAL A 259 11.21 4.99 17.39
CA VAL A 259 11.09 5.63 18.71
C VAL A 259 9.78 6.38 18.93
N GLU A 260 9.06 6.77 17.87
CA GLU A 260 7.77 7.46 17.98
C GLU A 260 6.54 6.58 17.72
N LEU A 261 6.74 5.26 17.59
CA LEU A 261 5.68 4.31 17.27
C LEU A 261 4.69 4.19 18.42
N LYS A 262 3.39 4.24 18.08
CA LYS A 262 2.27 4.15 19.02
C LYS A 262 1.41 2.90 18.78
N TYR A 263 1.32 2.45 17.54
CA TYR A 263 0.56 1.26 17.17
C TYR A 263 1.44 0.28 16.39
N LEU A 264 1.52 -0.95 16.86
CA LEU A 264 2.13 -2.07 16.15
C LEU A 264 1.10 -3.18 15.95
N ASP A 265 0.75 -3.44 14.69
CA ASP A 265 -0.01 -4.63 14.31
C ASP A 265 0.96 -5.74 13.91
N PHE A 266 1.05 -6.75 14.77
CA PHE A 266 1.87 -7.96 14.63
C PHE A 266 0.98 -9.21 14.61
N SER A 267 -0.28 -9.06 14.17
CA SER A 267 -1.25 -10.14 14.10
C SER A 267 -0.97 -11.12 12.95
N ASN A 268 -1.46 -12.35 13.07
CA ASN A 268 -1.37 -13.36 11.99
C ASN A 268 0.07 -13.64 11.50
N ILE A 269 1.04 -13.69 12.41
CA ILE A 269 2.41 -14.14 12.11
C ILE A 269 2.71 -15.47 12.84
N ARG A 270 3.98 -15.78 13.07
CA ARG A 270 4.43 -16.91 13.91
C ARG A 270 5.29 -16.39 15.06
N LEU A 271 4.77 -15.51 15.92
CA LEU A 271 5.56 -14.92 17.00
C LEU A 271 6.05 -15.98 18.01
N ASP A 272 7.34 -15.93 18.36
CA ASP A 272 7.95 -16.74 19.41
C ASP A 272 8.39 -15.85 20.59
N LEU A 273 7.64 -15.91 21.70
CA LEU A 273 7.86 -15.11 22.92
C LEU A 273 8.83 -15.79 23.89
N LEU A 274 10.05 -16.07 23.42
CA LEU A 274 11.10 -16.66 24.26
C LEU A 274 11.69 -15.64 25.26
N TYR A 275 11.80 -14.37 24.86
CA TYR A 275 12.42 -13.32 25.67
C TYR A 275 11.37 -12.34 26.21
N SER A 276 11.46 -11.99 27.49
CA SER A 276 10.58 -11.03 28.17
C SER A 276 10.89 -9.58 27.77
N THR A 277 12.02 -9.37 27.10
CA THR A 277 12.46 -8.08 26.55
C THR A 277 11.89 -7.83 25.15
N ALA A 278 11.08 -8.75 24.60
CA ALA A 278 10.41 -8.53 23.33
C ALA A 278 9.59 -7.24 23.37
N PHE A 279 9.80 -6.37 22.35
CA PHE A 279 9.16 -5.06 22.21
C PHE A 279 9.54 -4.00 23.25
N GLU A 280 10.51 -4.26 24.14
CA GLU A 280 10.93 -3.30 25.19
C GLU A 280 11.47 -1.97 24.61
N GLU A 281 12.00 -1.99 23.40
CA GLU A 281 12.51 -0.80 22.70
C GLU A 281 11.42 0.19 22.25
N LEU A 282 10.16 -0.25 22.19
CA LEU A 282 9.03 0.55 21.74
C LEU A 282 8.42 1.33 22.91
N HIS A 283 9.20 2.26 23.48
CA HIS A 283 8.84 2.97 24.71
C HIS A 283 7.56 3.85 24.64
N ASN A 284 7.14 4.24 23.44
CA ASN A 284 5.95 5.07 23.20
C ASN A 284 4.74 4.27 22.70
N LEU A 285 4.82 2.94 22.72
CA LEU A 285 3.76 2.08 22.20
C LEU A 285 2.51 2.17 23.09
N GLU A 286 1.37 2.43 22.46
CA GLU A 286 0.05 2.54 23.08
C GLU A 286 -0.80 1.30 22.80
N VAL A 287 -0.66 0.71 21.60
CA VAL A 287 -1.40 -0.48 21.16
C VAL A 287 -0.45 -1.48 20.53
N LEU A 288 -0.50 -2.73 21.02
CA LEU A 288 0.19 -3.88 20.48
C LEU A 288 -0.83 -4.97 20.15
N ASP A 289 -0.98 -5.29 18.87
CA ASP A 289 -1.79 -6.42 18.43
C ASP A 289 -0.89 -7.61 18.10
N ILE A 290 -0.97 -8.67 18.91
CA ILE A 290 -0.29 -9.95 18.70
C ILE A 290 -1.30 -11.09 18.49
N SER A 291 -2.51 -10.77 18.07
CA SER A 291 -3.57 -11.76 17.83
C SER A 291 -3.20 -12.75 16.73
N SER A 292 -3.83 -13.93 16.75
CA SER A 292 -3.64 -14.98 15.72
C SER A 292 -2.18 -15.45 15.55
N ASN A 293 -1.40 -15.49 16.63
CA ASN A 293 -0.01 -15.99 16.68
C ASN A 293 0.11 -17.39 17.30
N SER A 294 -0.86 -18.28 17.09
CA SER A 294 -0.96 -19.54 17.84
C SER A 294 0.12 -20.59 17.52
N HIS A 295 0.98 -20.38 16.52
CA HIS A 295 1.86 -21.42 15.97
C HIS A 295 2.77 -22.07 17.02
N TYR A 296 3.53 -21.25 17.76
CA TYR A 296 4.46 -21.77 18.76
C TYR A 296 3.74 -22.21 20.06
N PHE A 297 2.66 -21.52 20.45
CA PHE A 297 1.84 -21.85 21.64
C PHE A 297 1.11 -23.20 21.57
N GLN A 298 1.00 -23.79 20.38
CA GLN A 298 0.37 -25.10 20.19
C GLN A 298 1.35 -26.27 20.42
N SER A 299 2.65 -26.00 20.50
CA SER A 299 3.67 -27.04 20.60
C SER A 299 4.12 -27.23 22.04
N GLU A 300 4.09 -28.47 22.53
CA GLU A 300 4.58 -28.80 23.88
C GLU A 300 6.10 -28.62 24.00
N GLY A 301 6.58 -28.19 25.16
CA GLY A 301 8.01 -28.06 25.46
C GLY A 301 8.66 -26.78 24.94
N ILE A 302 7.91 -25.85 24.35
CA ILE A 302 8.39 -24.52 23.99
C ILE A 302 8.20 -23.57 25.18
N THR A 303 9.28 -22.89 25.57
CA THR A 303 9.23 -21.87 26.62
C THR A 303 8.58 -20.61 26.07
N HIS A 304 7.52 -20.16 26.73
CA HIS A 304 6.93 -18.85 26.52
C HIS A 304 7.05 -18.09 27.84
N MET A 305 7.60 -16.87 27.81
CA MET A 305 7.62 -16.01 28.99
C MET A 305 6.33 -15.20 29.15
#